data_AF-A0A821QU92-F1
#
_entry.id   AF-A0A821QU92-F1
#
_cell.length_a   1.000
_cell.length_b   1.000
_cell.length_c   1.000
_cell.angle_alpha   90.00
_cell.angle_beta   90.00
_cell.angle_gamma   90.00
#
_symmetry.space_group_name_H-M   'P 1'
#
loop_
_entity.id
_entity.type
_entity.pdbx_description
1 polymer ?
#
loop_
_entity_poly.entity_id
_entity_poly.type
_entity_poly.pdbx_seq_one_letter_code
_entity_poly.pdbx_strand_id
1 'polypeptide(L)'
;MLPMSITFALGSFLKELPAFQSLSRTNQLFLCKNNLRQLIFMNFHELNQACFSEPWQIDACKSIWEFICGPDLHKQFASIQISAEKLIITDPIMTRLWIIILFFSTPLFSYYDPKSTAIKVRKNSLFIDIQTIYVNLLWKYLLNRHGPMESIRIYSNLAFAFLSMLRIGLEVNIRLRTRKDLAPIHETLDDLVKLDINAD
;
A
#
# COMPACT_ATOMS: atom_id res chain seq x y z
N MET A 1 -9.47 15.57 2.49
CA MET A 1 -8.73 15.96 1.27
C MET A 1 -7.39 15.25 1.09
N LEU A 2 -6.67 14.81 2.14
CA LEU A 2 -5.38 14.10 2.00
C LEU A 2 -5.37 12.76 1.24
N PRO A 3 -6.36 11.87 1.40
CA PRO A 3 -6.35 10.61 0.64
C PRO A 3 -6.30 10.86 -0.87
N MET A 4 -6.80 12.01 -1.35
CA MET A 4 -6.79 12.38 -2.77
C MET A 4 -5.39 12.64 -3.29
N SER A 5 -4.60 13.57 -2.72
CA SER A 5 -3.29 13.95 -3.27
C SER A 5 -2.31 12.78 -3.39
N ILE A 6 -2.44 11.81 -2.48
CA ILE A 6 -1.60 10.62 -2.44
C ILE A 6 -2.05 9.60 -3.45
N THR A 7 -3.38 9.38 -3.54
CA THR A 7 -3.98 8.52 -4.56
C THR A 7 -3.55 9.05 -5.94
N PHE A 8 -3.60 10.37 -6.15
CA PHE A 8 -3.15 11.02 -7.37
C PHE A 8 -1.64 10.88 -7.61
N ALA A 9 -0.79 11.13 -6.60
CA ALA A 9 0.67 11.03 -6.76
C ALA A 9 1.12 9.60 -7.04
N LEU A 10 0.58 8.64 -6.29
CA LEU A 10 0.84 7.22 -6.48
C LEU A 10 0.26 6.73 -7.81
N GLY A 11 -0.94 7.19 -8.17
CA GLY A 11 -1.57 6.94 -9.46
C GLY A 11 -0.73 7.46 -10.63
N SER A 12 -0.22 8.69 -10.53
CA SER A 12 0.69 9.30 -11.52
C SER A 12 1.98 8.49 -11.66
N PHE A 13 2.63 8.17 -10.52
CA PHE A 13 3.83 7.34 -10.50
C PHE A 13 3.61 5.98 -11.18
N LEU A 14 2.47 5.33 -10.92
CA LEU A 14 2.12 4.06 -11.53
C LEU A 14 1.81 4.19 -13.03
N LYS A 15 1.16 5.28 -13.45
CA LYS A 15 0.88 5.60 -14.86
C LYS A 15 2.15 5.80 -15.67
N GLU A 16 3.27 6.21 -15.04
CA GLU A 16 4.59 6.33 -15.69
C GLU A 16 5.29 4.98 -15.91
N LEU A 17 4.83 3.89 -15.28
CA LEU A 17 5.48 2.58 -15.41
C LEU A 17 5.10 1.92 -16.75
N PRO A 18 6.08 1.54 -17.60
CA PRO A 18 5.79 0.83 -18.86
C PRO A 18 5.02 -0.47 -18.65
N ALA A 19 5.33 -1.20 -17.56
CA ALA A 19 4.66 -2.44 -17.19
C ALA A 19 3.19 -2.24 -16.79
N PHE A 20 2.81 -1.04 -16.35
CA PHE A 20 1.42 -0.71 -16.07
C PHE A 20 0.68 -0.33 -17.35
N GLN A 21 1.31 0.48 -18.19
CA GLN A 21 0.75 0.91 -19.48
C GLN A 21 0.51 -0.27 -20.45
N SER A 22 1.27 -1.36 -20.33
CA SER A 22 1.09 -2.56 -21.15
C SER A 22 -0.11 -3.42 -20.74
N LEU A 23 -0.72 -3.16 -19.58
CA LEU A 23 -1.90 -3.89 -19.12
C LEU A 23 -3.18 -3.42 -19.84
N SER A 24 -4.16 -4.31 -19.96
CA SER A 24 -5.51 -3.89 -20.36
C SER A 24 -6.11 -2.93 -19.34
N ARG A 25 -6.98 -2.00 -19.79
CA ARG A 25 -7.69 -1.05 -18.93
C ARG A 25 -8.40 -1.75 -17.75
N THR A 26 -9.00 -2.93 -18.00
CA THR A 26 -9.65 -3.74 -16.96
C THR A 26 -8.66 -4.18 -15.86
N ASN A 27 -7.44 -4.58 -16.25
CA ASN A 27 -6.40 -4.98 -15.31
C ASN A 27 -5.81 -3.78 -14.54
N GLN A 28 -5.65 -2.63 -15.21
CA GLN A 28 -5.23 -1.39 -14.55
C GLN A 28 -6.26 -0.96 -13.49
N LEU A 29 -7.54 -0.92 -13.88
CA LEU A 29 -8.67 -0.65 -12.98
C LEU A 29 -8.67 -1.60 -11.78
N PHE A 30 -8.46 -2.89 -12.05
CA PHE A 30 -8.39 -3.90 -11.01
C PHE A 30 -7.25 -3.65 -10.01
N LEU A 31 -6.02 -3.38 -10.49
CA LEU A 31 -4.88 -3.12 -9.60
C LEU A 31 -5.08 -1.84 -8.78
N CYS A 32 -5.51 -0.75 -9.42
CA CYS A 32 -5.82 0.50 -8.72
C CYS A 32 -6.89 0.28 -7.65
N LYS A 33 -7.95 -0.47 -7.97
CA LYS A 33 -9.04 -0.71 -7.02
C LYS A 33 -8.61 -1.48 -5.78
N ASN A 34 -7.76 -2.48 -5.96
CA ASN A 34 -7.47 -3.45 -4.90
C ASN A 34 -6.19 -3.14 -4.13
N ASN A 35 -5.16 -2.56 -4.78
CA ASN A 35 -3.83 -2.44 -4.20
C ASN A 35 -3.49 -1.00 -3.80
N LEU A 36 -4.07 0.01 -4.45
CA LEU A 36 -3.76 1.43 -4.17
C LEU A 36 -4.10 1.80 -2.73
N ARG A 37 -5.27 1.37 -2.24
CA ARG A 37 -5.69 1.59 -0.85
C ARG A 37 -4.70 1.01 0.16
N GLN A 38 -4.13 -0.16 -0.13
CA GLN A 38 -3.16 -0.81 0.75
C GLN A 38 -1.82 -0.08 0.78
N LEU A 39 -1.39 0.45 -0.36
CA LEU A 39 -0.19 1.25 -0.44
C LEU A 39 -0.31 2.57 0.33
N ILE A 40 -1.50 3.17 0.36
CA ILE A 40 -1.76 4.35 1.20
C ILE A 40 -1.55 4.03 2.68
N PHE A 41 -2.02 2.88 3.17
CA PHE A 41 -1.79 2.46 4.55
C PHE A 41 -0.31 2.20 4.84
N MET A 42 0.46 1.72 3.86
CA MET A 42 1.87 1.38 4.04
C MET A 42 2.81 2.59 3.99
N ASN A 43 2.48 3.61 3.19
CA ASN A 43 3.32 4.80 3.06
C ASN A 43 3.00 5.88 4.09
N PHE A 44 2.23 5.57 5.13
CA PHE A 44 1.70 6.53 6.11
C PHE A 44 2.73 7.48 6.72
N HIS A 45 3.98 7.03 6.85
CA HIS A 45 5.07 7.89 7.29
C HIS A 45 5.46 8.98 6.29
N GLU A 46 5.70 8.61 5.03
CA GLU A 46 5.98 9.60 3.97
C GLU A 46 4.79 10.54 3.80
N LEU A 47 3.57 10.05 4.00
CA LEU A 47 2.37 10.88 4.03
C LEU A 47 2.41 11.90 5.16
N ASN A 48 2.81 11.46 6.35
CA ASN A 48 2.90 12.35 7.49
C ASN A 48 3.95 13.45 7.26
N GLN A 49 5.09 13.12 6.67
CA GLN A 49 6.16 14.08 6.43
C GLN A 49 5.89 15.02 5.24
N ALA A 50 5.31 14.51 4.15
CA ALA A 50 5.10 15.29 2.94
C ALA A 50 3.86 16.20 3.03
N CYS A 51 2.85 15.80 3.80
CA CYS A 51 1.57 16.51 3.83
C CYS A 51 1.32 17.30 5.12
N PHE A 52 2.08 17.04 6.19
CA PHE A 52 1.93 17.78 7.45
C PHE A 52 3.20 18.56 7.76
N SER A 53 3.13 19.88 7.61
CA SER A 53 4.18 20.78 8.06
C SER A 53 4.04 21.10 9.53
N GLU A 54 2.82 21.03 10.07
CA GLU A 54 2.51 21.48 11.42
C GLU A 54 2.24 20.31 12.39
N PRO A 55 2.75 20.35 13.64
CA PRO A 55 2.56 19.28 14.62
C PRO A 55 1.10 18.91 14.89
N TRP A 56 0.20 19.89 14.93
CA TRP A 56 -1.22 19.65 15.18
C TRP A 56 -1.89 18.82 14.09
N GLN A 57 -1.39 18.85 12.85
CA GLN A 57 -1.92 18.06 11.76
C GLN A 57 -1.52 16.60 11.88
N ILE A 58 -0.28 16.35 12.33
CA ILE A 58 0.22 15.01 12.65
C ILE A 58 -0.62 14.41 13.79
N ASP A 59 -0.86 15.18 14.85
CA ASP A 59 -1.68 14.76 15.99
C ASP A 59 -3.13 14.49 15.59
N ALA A 60 -3.74 15.38 14.81
CA ALA A 60 -5.09 15.18 14.30
C ALA A 60 -5.19 13.92 13.44
N CYS A 61 -4.21 13.68 12.56
CA CYS A 61 -4.13 12.49 11.73
C CYS A 61 -4.04 11.21 12.59
N LYS A 62 -3.16 11.22 13.59
CA LYS A 62 -3.00 10.13 14.55
C LYS A 62 -4.30 9.85 15.31
N SER A 63 -4.99 10.89 15.80
CA SER A 63 -6.27 10.73 16.50
C SER A 63 -7.38 10.18 15.59
N ILE A 64 -7.43 10.60 14.33
CA ILE A 64 -8.36 10.03 13.34
C ILE A 64 -8.09 8.54 13.14
N TRP A 65 -6.82 8.14 13.01
CA TRP A 65 -6.44 6.74 12.88
C TRP A 65 -6.76 5.92 14.10
N GLU A 66 -6.46 6.44 15.29
CA GLU A 66 -6.81 5.81 16.54
C GLU A 66 -8.32 5.64 16.69
N PHE A 67 -9.12 6.61 16.25
CA PHE A 67 -10.58 6.51 16.22
C PHE A 67 -11.08 5.43 15.23
N ILE A 68 -10.52 5.39 14.02
CA ILE A 68 -10.91 4.42 12.98
C ILE A 68 -10.52 3.00 13.40
N CYS A 69 -9.25 2.82 13.76
CA CYS A 69 -8.65 1.51 14.05
C CYS A 69 -8.99 1.02 15.45
N GLY A 70 -9.26 1.90 16.40
CA GLY A 70 -9.22 1.60 17.83
C GLY A 70 -7.77 1.55 18.37
N PRO A 71 -7.60 1.69 19.69
CA PRO A 71 -6.29 1.90 20.31
C PRO A 71 -5.32 0.72 20.12
N ASP A 72 -5.80 -0.52 20.26
CA ASP A 72 -4.94 -1.72 20.16
C ASP A 72 -4.38 -1.93 18.75
N LEU A 73 -5.23 -1.72 17.74
CA LEU A 73 -4.84 -1.89 16.34
C LEU A 73 -3.94 -0.73 15.89
N HIS A 74 -4.24 0.50 16.36
CA HIS A 74 -3.40 1.65 16.13
C HIS A 74 -2.00 1.48 16.76
N LYS A 75 -1.91 0.91 17.97
CA LYS A 75 -0.62 0.61 18.60
C LYS A 75 0.21 -0.41 17.80
N GLN A 76 -0.44 -1.45 17.26
CA GLN A 76 0.23 -2.41 16.38
C GLN A 76 0.72 -1.74 15.10
N PHE A 77 -0.13 -0.91 14.48
CA PHE A 77 0.20 -0.15 13.29
C PHE A 77 1.42 0.74 13.50
N ALA A 78 1.41 1.55 14.56
CA ALA A 78 2.52 2.44 14.90
C ALA A 78 3.84 1.68 15.12
N SER A 79 3.79 0.52 15.78
CA SER A 79 4.98 -0.32 16.01
C SER A 79 5.61 -0.83 14.70
N ILE A 80 4.78 -1.30 13.77
CA ILE A 80 5.24 -1.76 12.46
C ILE A 80 5.73 -0.60 11.62
N GLN A 81 5.04 0.55 11.67
CA GLN A 81 5.44 1.75 10.97
C GLN A 81 6.86 2.20 11.39
N ILE A 82 7.14 2.30 12.70
CA ILE A 82 8.48 2.64 13.21
C ILE A 82 9.54 1.64 12.72
N SER A 83 9.18 0.36 12.60
CA SER A 83 10.10 -0.67 12.11
C SER A 83 10.34 -0.54 10.60
N ALA A 84 9.30 -0.23 9.82
CA ALA A 84 9.37 -0.03 8.38
C ALA A 84 10.14 1.26 8.01
N GLU A 85 9.93 2.34 8.76
CA GLU A 85 10.61 3.63 8.59
C GLU A 85 12.13 3.48 8.62
N LYS A 86 12.65 2.73 9.60
CA LYS A 86 14.09 2.46 9.74
C LYS A 86 14.69 1.73 8.55
N LEU A 87 13.86 1.02 7.77
CA LEU A 87 14.29 0.24 6.62
C LEU A 87 14.19 1.06 5.34
N ILE A 88 13.10 1.81 5.15
CA ILE A 88 12.69 2.39 3.86
C ILE A 88 13.28 3.79 3.61
N ILE A 89 13.39 4.63 4.66
CA ILE A 89 13.70 6.06 4.51
C ILE A 89 15.12 6.32 3.96
N THR A 90 16.02 5.35 4.06
CA THR A 90 17.43 5.55 3.67
C THR A 90 17.69 5.40 2.17
N ASP A 91 16.77 4.82 1.40
CA ASP A 91 17.01 4.52 -0.01
C ASP A 91 15.75 4.71 -0.90
N PRO A 92 15.68 5.79 -1.70
CA PRO A 92 14.52 6.07 -2.54
C PRO A 92 14.35 5.06 -3.70
N ILE A 93 15.44 4.42 -4.15
CA ILE A 93 15.37 3.41 -5.23
C ILE A 93 14.71 2.15 -4.68
N MET A 94 15.14 1.70 -3.51
CA MET A 94 14.53 0.57 -2.82
C MET A 94 13.04 0.82 -2.56
N THR A 95 12.69 2.01 -2.07
CA THR A 95 11.30 2.40 -1.80
C THR A 95 10.43 2.33 -3.05
N ARG A 96 10.89 2.90 -4.17
CA ARG A 96 10.16 2.85 -5.45
C ARG A 96 9.99 1.41 -5.93
N LEU A 97 11.05 0.61 -5.92
CA LEU A 97 10.97 -0.81 -6.32
C LEU A 97 10.00 -1.58 -5.44
N TRP A 98 10.03 -1.34 -4.14
CA TRP A 98 9.13 -1.97 -3.18
C TRP A 98 7.67 -1.61 -3.48
N ILE A 99 7.34 -0.33 -3.65
CA ILE A 99 5.98 0.12 -4.01
C ILE A 99 5.49 -0.57 -5.29
N ILE A 100 6.35 -0.72 -6.30
CA ILE A 100 5.98 -1.41 -7.55
C ILE A 100 5.67 -2.90 -7.27
N ILE A 101 6.55 -3.60 -6.55
CA ILE A 101 6.36 -5.02 -6.17
C ILE A 101 5.03 -5.20 -5.44
N LEU A 102 4.72 -4.30 -4.52
CA LEU A 102 3.49 -4.31 -3.75
C LEU A 102 2.26 -3.99 -4.60
N PHE A 103 2.37 -3.04 -5.53
CA PHE A 103 1.27 -2.68 -6.44
C PHE A 103 0.89 -3.81 -7.38
N PHE A 104 1.87 -4.58 -7.89
CA PHE A 104 1.63 -5.76 -8.73
C PHE A 104 1.40 -7.04 -7.93
N SER A 105 1.45 -6.99 -6.59
CA SER A 105 1.12 -8.13 -5.75
C SER A 105 -0.34 -8.52 -5.97
N THR A 106 -0.61 -9.82 -6.00
CA THR A 106 -2.00 -10.28 -6.00
C THR A 106 -2.69 -9.72 -4.76
N PRO A 107 -3.90 -9.12 -4.86
CA PRO A 107 -4.53 -8.52 -3.72
C PRO A 107 -4.86 -9.59 -2.67
N LEU A 108 -4.08 -9.60 -1.59
CA LEU A 108 -4.24 -10.60 -0.53
C LEU A 108 -5.59 -10.46 0.18
N PHE A 109 -6.27 -9.32 0.06
CA PHE A 109 -7.64 -9.11 0.55
C PHE A 109 -8.66 -10.02 -0.13
N SER A 110 -8.44 -10.48 -1.36
CA SER A 110 -9.38 -11.43 -1.99
C SER A 110 -9.40 -12.78 -1.26
N TYR A 111 -8.37 -13.10 -0.47
CA TYR A 111 -8.31 -14.34 0.31
C TYR A 111 -8.95 -14.21 1.69
N TYR A 112 -8.95 -13.01 2.28
CA TYR A 112 -9.36 -12.82 3.68
C TYR A 112 -10.67 -12.07 3.87
N ASP A 113 -11.23 -11.49 2.81
CA ASP A 113 -12.52 -10.82 2.85
C ASP A 113 -13.62 -11.70 2.24
N PRO A 114 -14.41 -12.41 3.06
CA PRO A 114 -15.44 -13.34 2.58
C PRO A 114 -16.62 -12.64 1.87
N LYS A 115 -16.74 -11.32 2.03
CA LYS A 115 -17.77 -10.50 1.37
C LYS A 115 -17.25 -9.78 0.13
N SER A 116 -15.93 -9.71 -0.06
CA SER A 116 -15.40 -9.32 -1.36
C SER A 116 -15.96 -10.31 -2.36
N THR A 117 -16.55 -9.80 -3.44
CA THR A 117 -16.77 -10.66 -4.60
C THR A 117 -15.40 -11.23 -4.88
N ALA A 118 -15.21 -12.52 -4.58
CA ALA A 118 -13.99 -13.24 -4.90
C ALA A 118 -13.91 -13.15 -6.41
N ILE A 119 -13.31 -12.08 -6.91
CA ILE A 119 -12.80 -12.01 -8.26
C ILE A 119 -11.93 -13.23 -8.24
N LYS A 120 -12.39 -14.28 -8.94
CA LYS A 120 -11.60 -15.47 -9.18
C LYS A 120 -10.35 -14.88 -9.78
N VAL A 121 -9.34 -14.67 -8.94
CA VAL A 121 -8.03 -14.28 -9.37
C VAL A 121 -7.61 -15.51 -10.14
N ARG A 122 -8.01 -15.57 -11.42
CA ARG A 122 -7.24 -16.26 -12.42
C ARG A 122 -5.85 -15.74 -12.12
N LYS A 123 -4.99 -16.62 -11.59
CA LYS A 123 -3.57 -16.34 -11.38
C LYS A 123 -3.11 -15.68 -12.67
N ASN A 124 -3.08 -14.35 -12.66
CA ASN A 124 -2.82 -13.61 -13.87
C ASN A 124 -1.31 -13.68 -13.95
N SER A 125 -0.82 -14.69 -14.68
CA SER A 125 0.61 -14.97 -14.79
C SER A 125 1.37 -13.68 -15.09
N LEU A 126 0.77 -12.79 -15.89
CA LEU A 126 1.27 -11.45 -16.16
C LEU A 126 1.64 -10.63 -14.92
N PHE A 127 0.79 -10.57 -13.88
CA PHE A 127 1.10 -9.80 -12.66
C PHE A 127 2.25 -10.44 -11.88
N ILE A 128 2.29 -11.76 -11.83
CA ILE A 128 3.35 -12.53 -11.19
C ILE A 128 4.68 -12.33 -11.94
N ASP A 129 4.64 -12.33 -13.26
CA ASP A 129 5.80 -12.14 -14.12
C ASP A 129 6.38 -10.73 -13.93
N ILE A 130 5.52 -9.70 -13.98
CA ILE A 130 5.91 -8.31 -13.71
C ILE A 130 6.50 -8.18 -12.31
N GLN A 131 5.82 -8.71 -11.29
CA GLN A 131 6.31 -8.68 -9.92
C GLN A 131 7.68 -9.35 -9.79
N THR A 132 7.86 -10.52 -10.42
CA THR A 132 9.11 -11.28 -10.39
C THR A 132 10.26 -10.49 -11.00
N ILE A 133 10.03 -9.74 -12.08
CA ILE A 133 11.02 -8.84 -12.66
C ILE A 133 11.49 -7.80 -11.64
N TYR A 134 10.56 -7.12 -10.97
CA TYR A 134 10.91 -6.09 -9.99
C TYR A 134 11.50 -6.65 -8.70
N VAL A 135 11.07 -7.82 -8.24
CA VAL A 135 11.69 -8.53 -7.10
C VAL A 135 13.14 -8.89 -7.42
N ASN A 136 13.40 -9.42 -8.61
CA ASN A 136 14.77 -9.73 -9.05
C ASN A 136 15.63 -8.46 -9.17
N LEU A 137 15.05 -7.35 -9.65
CA LEU A 137 15.75 -6.06 -9.73
C LEU A 137 16.10 -5.53 -8.34
N LEU A 138 15.14 -5.54 -7.40
CA LEU A 138 15.36 -5.18 -6.01
C LEU A 138 16.42 -6.06 -5.36
N TRP A 139 16.36 -7.38 -5.57
CA TRP A 139 17.33 -8.31 -5.02
C TRP A 139 18.75 -8.03 -5.51
N LYS A 140 18.93 -7.85 -6.83
CA LYS A 140 20.23 -7.48 -7.42
C LYS A 140 20.73 -6.14 -6.89
N TYR A 141 19.83 -5.16 -6.74
CA TYR A 141 20.15 -3.86 -6.16
C TYR A 141 20.68 -4.00 -4.74
N LEU A 142 19.95 -4.72 -3.88
CA LEU A 142 20.35 -4.97 -2.50
C LEU A 142 21.70 -5.68 -2.42
N LEU A 143 21.89 -6.76 -3.22
CA LEU A 143 23.14 -7.51 -3.25
C LEU A 143 24.33 -6.63 -3.61
N ASN A 144 24.18 -5.77 -4.61
CA ASN A 144 25.23 -4.86 -5.07
C ASN A 144 25.52 -3.75 -4.05
N ARG A 145 24.49 -3.23 -3.39
CA ARG A 145 24.59 -2.06 -2.49
C ARG A 145 25.04 -2.42 -1.07
N HIS A 146 24.54 -3.55 -0.54
CA HIS A 146 24.65 -3.91 0.88
C HIS A 146 25.37 -5.24 1.13
N GLY A 147 25.61 -6.04 0.10
CA GLY A 147 26.15 -7.39 0.23
C GLY A 147 25.12 -8.41 0.70
N PRO A 148 25.45 -9.71 0.68
CA PRO A 148 24.48 -10.80 0.78
C PRO A 148 23.74 -10.85 2.13
N MET A 149 24.46 -10.78 3.24
CA MET A 149 23.84 -10.92 4.57
C MET A 149 22.89 -9.77 4.89
N GLU A 150 23.30 -8.54 4.59
CA GLU A 150 22.47 -7.37 4.83
C GLU A 150 21.27 -7.33 3.88
N SER A 151 21.44 -7.78 2.62
CA SER A 151 20.32 -7.92 1.67
C SER A 151 19.24 -8.87 2.16
N ILE A 152 19.64 -10.02 2.71
CA ILE A 152 18.69 -10.98 3.32
C ILE A 152 17.94 -10.30 4.46
N ARG A 153 18.67 -9.64 5.37
CA ARG A 153 18.08 -8.94 6.52
C ARG A 153 17.08 -7.88 6.09
N ILE A 154 17.46 -6.99 5.16
CA ILE A 154 16.59 -5.93 4.64
C ILE A 154 15.35 -6.54 3.99
N TYR A 155 15.53 -7.50 3.07
CA TYR A 155 14.43 -8.11 2.34
C TYR A 155 13.45 -8.85 3.27
N SER A 156 13.96 -9.63 4.23
CA SER A 156 13.14 -10.31 5.23
C SER A 156 12.34 -9.32 6.08
N ASN A 157 12.96 -8.20 6.48
CA ASN A 157 12.27 -7.18 7.26
C ASN A 157 11.20 -6.44 6.45
N LEU A 158 11.46 -6.13 5.17
CA LEU A 158 10.47 -5.55 4.26
C LEU A 158 9.27 -6.48 4.10
N ALA A 159 9.53 -7.77 3.84
CA ALA A 159 8.47 -8.77 3.73
C ALA A 159 7.67 -8.91 5.03
N PHE A 160 8.33 -8.94 6.19
CA PHE A 160 7.68 -8.98 7.49
C PHE A 160 6.79 -7.76 7.74
N ALA A 161 7.31 -6.56 7.48
CA ALA A 161 6.56 -5.31 7.63
C ALA A 161 5.32 -5.31 6.73
N PHE A 162 5.47 -5.73 5.48
CA PHE A 162 4.36 -5.85 4.54
C PHE A 162 3.28 -6.83 5.01
N LEU A 163 3.66 -8.06 5.36
CA LEU A 163 2.71 -9.07 5.85
C LEU A 163 1.97 -8.60 7.10
N SER A 164 2.66 -7.89 7.98
CA SER A 164 2.06 -7.32 9.18
C SER A 164 1.09 -6.18 8.86
N MET A 165 1.47 -5.28 7.95
CA MET A 165 0.59 -4.19 7.49
C MET A 165 -0.64 -4.72 6.77
N LEU A 166 -0.54 -5.79 5.99
CA LEU A 166 -1.69 -6.42 5.34
C LEU A 166 -2.71 -6.93 6.36
N ARG A 167 -2.23 -7.61 7.42
CA ARG A 167 -3.10 -8.10 8.50
C ARG A 167 -3.82 -6.94 9.18
N ILE A 168 -3.12 -5.84 9.42
CA ILE A 168 -3.73 -4.63 10.00
C ILE A 168 -4.74 -4.02 9.04
N GLY A 169 -4.38 -3.84 7.77
CA GLY A 169 -5.27 -3.29 6.75
C GLY A 169 -6.56 -4.11 6.60
N LEU A 170 -6.48 -5.44 6.78
CA LEU A 170 -7.65 -6.32 6.85
C LEU A 170 -8.55 -6.00 8.03
N GLU A 171 -7.99 -5.97 9.23
CA GLU A 171 -8.75 -5.66 10.44
C GLU A 171 -9.39 -4.26 10.35
N VAL A 172 -8.66 -3.27 9.83
CA VAL A 172 -9.18 -1.92 9.59
C VAL A 172 -10.35 -1.96 8.59
N ASN A 173 -10.21 -2.69 7.48
CA ASN A 173 -11.27 -2.81 6.48
C ASN A 173 -12.52 -3.49 7.05
N ILE A 174 -12.35 -4.53 7.88
CA ILE A 174 -13.47 -5.18 8.57
C ILE A 174 -14.18 -4.18 9.48
N ARG A 175 -13.44 -3.41 10.29
CA ARG A 175 -14.00 -2.39 11.20
C ARG A 175 -14.73 -1.29 10.44
N LEU A 176 -14.15 -0.76 9.37
CA LEU A 176 -14.78 0.27 8.53
C LEU A 176 -16.12 -0.16 7.95
N ARG A 177 -16.30 -1.46 7.68
CA ARG A 177 -17.54 -2.01 7.12
C ARG A 177 -18.59 -2.38 8.16
N THR A 178 -18.17 -2.76 9.35
CA THR A 178 -19.09 -3.19 10.42
C THR A 178 -19.57 -2.01 11.26
N ARG A 179 -18.77 -0.94 11.36
CA ARG A 179 -19.11 0.28 12.09
C ARG A 179 -19.96 1.23 11.24
N LYS A 180 -21.22 1.42 11.64
CA LYS A 180 -22.17 2.31 10.94
C LYS A 180 -21.69 3.76 10.85
N ASP A 181 -21.01 4.24 11.89
CA ASP A 181 -20.44 5.59 11.95
C ASP A 181 -19.28 5.82 10.98
N LEU A 182 -18.65 4.74 10.48
CA LEU A 182 -17.55 4.80 9.51
C LEU A 182 -17.99 4.51 8.07
N ALA A 183 -19.26 4.15 7.84
CA ALA A 183 -19.76 3.84 6.50
C ALA A 183 -19.53 4.99 5.48
N PRO A 184 -19.77 6.28 5.82
CA PRO A 184 -19.51 7.38 4.88
C PRO A 184 -18.03 7.51 4.49
N ILE A 185 -17.12 7.20 5.43
CA ILE A 185 -15.67 7.21 5.18
C ILE A 185 -15.30 6.09 4.22
N HIS A 186 -15.89 4.90 4.40
CA HIS A 186 -15.66 3.77 3.50
C HIS A 186 -16.14 4.07 2.08
N GLU A 187 -17.33 4.63 1.91
CA GLU A 187 -17.88 5.02 0.60
C GLU A 187 -17.00 6.06 -0.09
N THR A 188 -16.58 7.09 0.65
CA THR A 188 -15.69 8.14 0.13
C THR A 188 -14.38 7.54 -0.38
N LEU A 189 -13.75 6.63 0.37
CA LEU A 189 -12.51 5.99 -0.06
C LEU A 189 -12.70 5.14 -1.32
N ASP A 190 -13.82 4.42 -1.42
CA ASP A 190 -14.13 3.60 -2.59
C ASP A 190 -14.41 4.45 -3.84
N ASP A 191 -14.98 5.65 -3.68
CA ASP A 191 -15.26 6.57 -4.78
C ASP A 191 -14.01 7.31 -5.26
N LEU A 192 -13.11 7.70 -4.36
CA LEU A 192 -11.83 8.33 -4.73
C LEU A 192 -11.00 7.44 -5.65
N VAL A 193 -11.01 6.14 -5.39
CA VAL A 193 -10.33 5.15 -6.21
C VAL A 193 -10.94 5.03 -7.61
N LYS A 194 -12.25 5.30 -7.78
CA LYS A 194 -12.91 5.28 -9.10
C LYS A 194 -12.63 6.55 -9.92
N LEU A 195 -12.58 7.70 -9.26
CA LEU A 195 -12.45 9.01 -9.92
C LEU A 195 -11.10 9.17 -10.65
N ASP A 196 -10.01 8.62 -10.08
CA ASP A 196 -8.65 8.76 -10.64
C ASP A 196 -8.42 7.92 -11.93
N ILE A 197 -9.34 7.00 -12.24
CA ILE A 197 -9.25 6.08 -13.37
C ILE A 197 -10.14 6.52 -14.55
N ASN A 198 -11.04 7.48 -14.33
CA ASN A 198 -11.92 8.05 -15.34
C ASN A 198 -11.52 9.46 -15.77
N ALA A 199 -10.50 10.06 -15.14
CA ALA A 199 -9.91 11.32 -15.55
C ALA A 199 -8.95 11.10 -16.74
N ASP A 200 -9.52 10.77 -17.90
CA ASP A 200 -8.91 10.91 -19.22
C ASP A 200 -9.68 11.99 -20.00
#